data_AF-B7P1N1-F1
#
_entry.id   AF-B7P1N1-F1
#
_cell.length_a   1.000
_cell.length_b   1.000
_cell.length_c   1.000
_cell.angle_alpha   90.00
_cell.angle_beta   90.00
_cell.angle_gamma   90.00
#
_symmetry.space_group_name_H-M   'P 1'
#
loop_
_entity.id
_entity.type
_entity.pdbx_description
1 polymer ?
#
loop_
_entity_poly.entity_id
_entity_poly.type
_entity_poly.pdbx_seq_one_letter_code
_entity_poly.pdbx_strand_id
1 'polypeptide(L)'
;PPATTVITASHTELYFEEPAEFVCTTQGSRPAAEIRWFLGPSAVEPLLYRTMSDGNVTTSYVLVTPTKERNGDRLKCTAFNKSLRNSELSAETLLEIK
;
A
#
# COMPACT_ATOMS: atom_id res chain seq x y z
N PRO A 1 -6.55 12.25 11.49
CA PRO A 1 -5.77 11.78 10.32
C PRO A 1 -5.32 10.33 10.59
N PRO A 2 -4.94 9.55 9.58
CA PRO A 2 -4.26 8.27 9.78
C PRO A 2 -3.07 8.43 10.73
N ALA A 3 -2.95 7.54 11.71
CA ALA A 3 -1.88 7.61 12.70
C ALA A 3 -0.70 6.70 12.34
N THR A 4 -0.99 5.54 11.75
CA THR A 4 0.03 4.58 11.30
C THR A 4 -0.35 4.00 9.96
N THR A 5 0.65 3.76 9.12
CA THR A 5 0.53 3.11 7.81
C THR A 5 1.76 2.23 7.61
N VAL A 6 1.56 0.95 7.27
CA VAL A 6 2.63 -0.02 7.07
C VAL A 6 2.37 -0.87 5.84
N ILE A 7 3.43 -1.25 5.13
CA ILE A 7 3.39 -2.19 3.99
C ILE A 7 4.04 -3.51 4.41
N THR A 8 3.39 -4.61 4.05
CA THR A 8 3.92 -5.98 4.20
C THR A 8 3.76 -6.74 2.90
N ALA A 9 4.70 -7.62 2.55
CA ALA A 9 4.63 -8.49 1.38
C ALA A 9 4.20 -9.92 1.77
N SER A 10 3.57 -10.65 0.86
CA SER A 10 3.22 -12.06 1.04
C SER A 10 4.45 -12.98 1.07
N HIS A 11 5.54 -12.57 0.42
CA HIS A 11 6.79 -13.29 0.33
C HIS A 11 7.93 -12.44 0.89
N THR A 12 8.90 -13.09 1.55
CA THR A 12 10.12 -12.44 2.06
C THR A 12 11.06 -12.02 0.92
N GLU A 13 11.02 -12.77 -0.19
CA GLU A 13 11.82 -12.56 -1.38
C GLU A 13 10.90 -12.37 -2.59
N LEU A 14 11.32 -11.54 -3.54
CA LEU A 14 10.62 -11.34 -4.80
C LEU A 14 11.37 -12.07 -5.91
N TYR A 15 10.66 -12.85 -6.71
CA TYR A 15 11.23 -13.55 -7.86
C TYR A 15 10.77 -12.89 -9.16
N PHE A 16 11.60 -12.99 -10.20
CA PHE A 16 11.31 -12.42 -11.51
C PHE A 16 10.04 -13.05 -12.11
N GLU A 17 9.12 -12.20 -12.60
CA GLU A 17 7.84 -12.59 -13.20
C GLU A 17 6.87 -13.35 -12.27
N GLU A 18 7.19 -13.49 -10.99
CA GLU A 18 6.29 -14.08 -9.99
C GLU A 18 5.46 -12.99 -9.29
N PRO A 19 4.13 -12.99 -9.44
CA PRO A 19 3.28 -11.99 -8.81
C PRO A 19 3.37 -12.06 -7.27
N ALA A 20 3.70 -10.93 -6.63
CA ALA A 20 3.75 -10.81 -5.18
C ALA A 20 2.62 -9.91 -4.68
N GLU A 21 1.93 -10.36 -3.63
CA GLU A 21 0.89 -9.56 -2.98
C GLU A 21 1.51 -8.64 -1.93
N PHE A 22 1.12 -7.38 -1.97
CA PHE A 22 1.47 -6.39 -0.96
C PHE A 22 0.22 -5.90 -0.25
N VAL A 23 0.33 -5.76 1.05
CA VAL A 23 -0.74 -5.35 1.94
C VAL A 23 -0.33 -4.05 2.61
N CYS A 24 -1.18 -3.03 2.49
CA CYS A 24 -1.03 -1.78 3.24
C CYS A 24 -2.10 -1.74 4.32
N THR A 25 -1.68 -1.65 5.57
CA THR A 25 -2.58 -1.53 6.73
C THR A 25 -2.41 -0.16 7.37
N THR A 26 -3.53 0.53 7.57
CA THR A 26 -3.58 1.87 8.16
C THR A 26 -4.49 1.87 9.38
N GLN A 27 -4.08 2.54 10.46
CA GLN A 27 -4.86 2.65 11.69
C GLN A 27 -5.00 4.10 12.19
N GLY A 28 -6.02 4.37 12.98
CA GLY A 28 -6.18 5.64 13.71
C GLY A 28 -6.96 6.73 12.98
N SER A 29 -7.65 6.41 11.88
CA SER A 29 -8.43 7.39 11.11
C SER A 29 -9.92 7.28 11.38
N ARG A 30 -10.59 8.41 11.63
CA ARG A 30 -12.06 8.52 11.69
C ARG A 30 -12.54 9.75 10.91
N PRO A 31 -13.44 9.61 9.90
CA PRO A 31 -13.86 8.35 9.25
C PRO A 31 -12.68 7.51 8.72
N ALA A 32 -12.95 6.28 8.31
CA ALA A 32 -11.92 5.36 7.80
C ALA A 32 -11.08 6.02 6.69
N ALA A 33 -9.78 5.78 6.71
CA ALA A 33 -8.86 6.30 5.71
C ALA A 33 -9.06 5.56 4.39
N GLU A 34 -8.93 6.26 3.27
CA GLU A 34 -8.79 5.65 1.94
C GLU A 34 -7.31 5.44 1.63
N ILE A 35 -6.98 4.40 0.85
CA ILE A 35 -5.60 4.05 0.50
C ILE A 35 -5.43 4.15 -1.01
N ARG A 36 -4.34 4.78 -1.45
CA ARG A 36 -3.87 4.82 -2.85
C ARG A 36 -2.48 4.20 -2.97
N TRP A 37 -2.27 3.46 -4.04
CA TRP A 37 -1.00 2.82 -4.33
C TRP A 37 -0.28 3.50 -5.50
N PHE A 38 1.04 3.58 -5.39
CA PHE A 38 1.92 4.08 -6.43
C PHE A 38 3.12 3.15 -6.57
N LEU A 39 3.48 2.84 -7.81
CA LEU A 39 4.70 2.12 -8.13
C LEU A 39 5.59 3.04 -8.96
N GLY A 40 6.65 3.55 -8.31
CA GLY A 40 7.42 4.67 -8.83
C GLY A 40 6.51 5.90 -9.01
N PRO A 41 6.48 6.53 -10.20
CA PRO A 41 5.62 7.68 -10.48
C PRO A 41 4.17 7.30 -10.82
N SER A 42 3.88 6.02 -11.05
CA SER A 42 2.60 5.57 -11.61
C SER A 42 1.64 5.12 -10.52
N ALA A 43 0.39 5.59 -10.57
CA ALA A 43 -0.68 5.03 -9.75
C ALA A 43 -1.00 3.59 -10.19
N VAL A 44 -1.28 2.71 -9.23
CA VAL A 44 -1.68 1.32 -9.50
C VAL A 44 -3.00 1.00 -8.81
N GLU A 45 -3.81 0.18 -9.46
CA GLU A 45 -5.12 -0.19 -8.93
C GLU A 45 -4.98 -1.28 -7.86
N PRO A 46 -5.62 -1.12 -6.69
CA PRO A 46 -5.68 -2.17 -5.70
C PRO A 46 -6.57 -3.32 -6.20
N LEU A 47 -6.21 -4.55 -5.84
CA LEU A 47 -7.07 -5.72 -6.07
C LEU A 47 -8.29 -5.70 -5.15
N LEU A 48 -8.09 -5.25 -3.91
CA LEU A 48 -9.11 -5.29 -2.89
C LEU A 48 -8.90 -4.19 -1.85
N TYR A 49 -10.01 -3.70 -1.32
CA TYR A 49 -10.08 -2.77 -0.22
C TYR A 49 -11.01 -3.32 0.87
N ARG A 50 -10.54 -3.38 2.11
CA ARG A 50 -11.31 -3.82 3.28
C ARG A 50 -11.19 -2.80 4.40
N THR A 51 -12.33 -2.39 4.95
CA THR A 51 -12.40 -1.58 6.18
C THR A 51 -12.92 -2.45 7.31
N MET A 52 -12.22 -2.52 8.44
CA MET A 52 -12.64 -3.31 9.60
C MET A 52 -13.62 -2.53 10.50
N SER A 53 -14.35 -3.30 11.33
CA SER A 53 -15.64 -2.98 11.96
C SER A 53 -15.78 -1.62 12.64
N ASP A 54 -14.72 -1.07 13.22
CA ASP A 54 -14.81 0.23 13.92
C ASP A 54 -14.44 1.43 13.03
N GLY A 55 -14.19 1.19 11.74
CA GLY A 55 -13.69 2.18 10.80
C GLY A 55 -12.30 2.73 11.14
N ASN A 56 -11.66 2.20 12.19
CA ASN A 56 -10.37 2.66 12.66
C ASN A 56 -9.20 2.02 11.92
N VAL A 57 -9.44 0.89 11.24
CA VAL A 57 -8.43 0.15 10.50
C VAL A 57 -8.88 -0.05 9.06
N THR A 58 -8.04 0.38 8.13
CA THR A 58 -8.20 0.17 6.70
C THR A 58 -7.07 -0.72 6.19
N THR A 59 -7.41 -1.73 5.41
CA THR A 59 -6.45 -2.61 4.74
C THR A 59 -6.69 -2.63 3.23
N SER A 60 -5.64 -2.49 2.45
CA SER A 60 -5.68 -2.56 0.98
C SER A 60 -4.62 -3.52 0.47
N TYR A 61 -4.96 -4.21 -0.62
CA TYR A 61 -4.14 -5.24 -1.25
C TYR A 61 -3.82 -4.83 -2.68
N VAL A 62 -2.57 -5.00 -3.11
CA VAL A 62 -2.14 -4.82 -4.50
C VAL A 62 -1.27 -5.99 -4.92
N LEU A 63 -1.41 -6.42 -6.17
CA LEU A 63 -0.55 -7.43 -6.76
C LEU A 63 0.44 -6.74 -7.68
N VAL A 64 1.72 -6.99 -7.45
CA VAL A 64 2.80 -6.44 -8.25
C VAL A 64 3.61 -7.59 -8.80
N THR A 65 3.74 -7.63 -10.13
CA THR A 65 4.66 -8.55 -10.80
C THR A 65 6.01 -7.85 -10.93
N PRO A 66 7.06 -8.35 -10.26
CA PRO A 66 8.41 -7.81 -10.38
C PRO A 66 8.95 -8.07 -11.79
N THR A 67 9.49 -7.03 -12.43
CA THR A 67 10.20 -7.13 -13.71
C THR A 67 11.59 -6.52 -13.57
N LYS A 68 12.52 -6.87 -14.48
CA LYS A 68 13.91 -6.37 -14.41
C LYS A 68 13.98 -4.85 -14.50
N GLU A 69 13.10 -4.26 -15.29
CA GLU A 69 12.99 -2.81 -15.52
C GLU A 69 12.47 -2.08 -14.27
N ARG A 70 11.78 -2.81 -13.38
CA ARG A 70 11.17 -2.29 -12.15
C ARG A 70 11.90 -2.72 -10.89
N ASN A 71 13.03 -3.42 -11.03
CA ASN A 71 13.86 -3.78 -9.89
C ASN A 71 14.43 -2.51 -9.24
N GLY A 72 14.24 -2.36 -7.94
CA GLY A 72 14.57 -1.15 -7.20
C GLY A 72 13.50 -0.05 -7.25
N ASP A 73 12.36 -0.28 -7.93
CA ASP A 73 11.22 0.63 -7.84
C ASP A 73 10.67 0.67 -6.42
N ARG A 74 10.08 1.82 -6.07
CA ARG A 74 9.41 2.02 -4.78
C ARG A 74 7.92 1.76 -4.93
N LEU A 75 7.42 0.80 -4.17
CA LEU A 75 5.99 0.66 -3.93
C LEU A 75 5.60 1.52 -2.74
N LYS A 76 4.71 2.48 -2.98
CA LYS A 76 4.19 3.43 -2.00
C LYS A 76 2.71 3.20 -1.78
N CYS A 77 2.29 3.14 -0.52
CA CYS A 77 0.88 3.31 -0.17
C CYS A 77 0.70 4.64 0.56
N THR A 78 -0.34 5.37 0.19
CA THR A 78 -0.72 6.65 0.81
C THR A 78 -2.13 6.55 1.33
N ALA A 79 -2.27 6.67 2.65
CA ALA A 79 -3.55 6.72 3.33
C ALA A 79 -3.97 8.16 3.56
N PHE A 80 -5.25 8.47 3.39
CA PHE A 80 -5.78 9.81 3.60
C PHE A 80 -7.21 9.76 4.13
N ASN A 81 -7.60 10.79 4.89
CA ASN A 81 -8.95 10.93 5.41
C ASN A 81 -9.68 12.03 4.64
N LYS A 82 -10.69 11.65 3.85
CA LYS A 82 -11.46 12.58 3.00
C LYS A 82 -12.13 13.74 3.73
N SER A 83 -12.37 13.62 5.03
CA SER A 83 -13.02 14.66 5.84
C SER A 83 -12.03 15.63 6.47
N LEU A 84 -10.73 15.38 6.37
CA LEU A 84 -9.67 16.16 7.02
C LEU A 84 -8.67 16.66 5.97
N ARG A 85 -8.35 17.95 6.02
CA ARG A 85 -7.26 18.54 5.23
C ARG A 85 -5.91 18.02 5.74
N ASN A 86 -4.95 17.87 4.82
CA ASN A 86 -3.56 17.52 5.12
C ASN A 86 -3.45 16.24 5.97
N SER A 87 -4.29 15.25 5.67
CA SER A 87 -4.42 14.00 6.42
C SER A 87 -3.67 12.84 5.78
N GLU A 88 -2.74 13.12 4.89
CA GLU A 88 -2.01 12.09 4.15
C GLU A 88 -0.89 11.50 5.02
N LEU A 89 -0.79 10.18 5.02
CA LEU A 89 0.30 9.42 5.61
C LEU A 89 0.73 8.33 4.63
N SER A 90 2.03 8.22 4.38
CA SER A 90 2.55 7.25 3.41
C SER A 90 3.54 6.28 4.04
N ALA A 91 3.57 5.06 3.50
CA ALA A 91 4.65 4.10 3.69
C ALA A 91 5.22 3.69 2.32
N GLU A 92 6.48 3.30 2.29
CA GLU A 92 7.21 2.92 1.08
C GLU A 92 8.04 1.66 1.33
N THR A 93 8.16 0.80 0.32
CA THR A 93 9.07 -0.35 0.30
C THR A 93 9.73 -0.49 -1.07
N LEU A 94 10.91 -1.11 -1.14
CA LEU A 94 11.61 -1.37 -2.39
C LEU A 94 11.23 -2.74 -2.95
N LEU A 95 11.12 -2.82 -4.28
CA LEU A 95 10.99 -4.08 -4.99
C LEU A 95 12.38 -4.62 -5.33
N GLU A 96 12.99 -5.33 -4.40
CA GLU A 96 14.27 -6.01 -4.62
C GLU A 96 14.03 -7.44 -5.07
N ILE A 97 14.28 -7.69 -6.36
CA ILE A 97 14.22 -9.03 -6.95
C ILE A 97 15.49 -9.79 -6.58
N LYS A 98 15.32 -11.04 -6.13
CA LYS A 98 16.41 -11.99 -5.85
C LYS A 98 16.79 -12.81 -7.07
#